data_AF-A0A8H6S6I4-F1
#
_entry.id   AF-A0A8H6S6I4-F1
#
_cell.length_a   1.000
_cell.length_b   1.000
_cell.length_c   1.000
_cell.angle_alpha   90.00
_cell.angle_beta   90.00
_cell.angle_gamma   90.00
#
_symmetry.space_group_name_H-M   'P 1'
#
loop_
_entity.id
_entity.type
_entity.pdbx_description
1 polymer ?
#
loop_
_entity_poly.entity_id
_entity_poly.type
_entity_poly.pdbx_seq_one_letter_code
_entity_poly.pdbx_strand_id
1 'polypeptide(L)'
;MSEAAATPTVKEHLATSFDKSASAVRAYTDQFEKDYARPALHSATTYFEEFPITSTFVAVFASLSFVPVVTFLVFSLFFVLSIAVVALSSALLLTSTVVLFFLSILLLSLCVTFFFAGCITLTLLSTYVTYRLLILVRADGREGVSTWAAETKSRFAYPRQRRRKEVLREASDGSDSAVVVESDPETTKAEPETFDSDVTIKPEVQGPE
;
A
#
# COMPACT_ATOMS: atom_id res chain seq x y z
N MET A 1 -46.12 8.87 -2.92
CA MET A 1 -45.39 8.67 -1.64
C MET A 1 -45.13 7.18 -1.51
N SER A 2 -44.33 6.58 -2.39
CA SER A 2 -42.89 6.30 -2.22
C SER A 2 -42.52 5.70 -0.86
N GLU A 3 -43.04 4.49 -0.69
CA GLU A 3 -42.42 3.31 -0.10
C GLU A 3 -40.91 3.42 0.12
N ALA A 4 -40.53 3.48 1.40
CA ALA A 4 -39.16 3.34 1.85
C ALA A 4 -38.74 1.87 1.72
N ALA A 5 -37.96 1.57 0.68
CA ALA A 5 -37.29 0.30 0.51
C ALA A 5 -36.28 0.11 1.65
N ALA A 6 -36.70 -0.56 2.72
CA ALA A 6 -35.83 -1.04 3.78
C ALA A 6 -34.74 -1.94 3.16
N THR A 7 -33.56 -1.97 3.77
CA THR A 7 -32.42 -2.82 3.41
C THR A 7 -32.36 -4.05 4.33
N PRO A 8 -33.28 -5.04 4.21
CA PRO A 8 -33.25 -6.27 5.02
C PRO A 8 -32.09 -7.23 4.66
N THR A 9 -31.26 -6.92 3.66
CA THR A 9 -30.47 -7.93 2.95
C THR A 9 -29.17 -8.38 3.64
N VAL A 10 -28.46 -7.54 4.39
CA VAL A 10 -27.13 -7.88 4.95
C VAL A 10 -27.22 -8.82 6.15
N LYS A 11 -28.17 -8.57 7.06
CA LYS A 11 -28.37 -9.41 8.25
C LYS A 11 -28.87 -10.80 7.88
N GLU A 12 -29.76 -10.87 6.90
CA GLU A 12 -30.24 -12.14 6.33
C GLU A 12 -29.09 -12.94 5.71
N HIS A 13 -28.20 -12.30 4.95
CA HIS A 13 -27.05 -12.98 4.35
C HIS A 13 -26.05 -13.52 5.39
N LEU A 14 -25.80 -12.77 6.47
CA LEU A 14 -24.96 -13.25 7.58
C LEU A 14 -25.61 -14.43 8.30
N ALA A 15 -26.91 -14.35 8.61
CA ALA A 15 -27.65 -15.43 9.23
C ALA A 15 -27.61 -16.70 8.36
N THR A 16 -27.87 -16.58 7.06
CA THR A 16 -27.79 -17.70 6.11
C THR A 16 -26.36 -18.28 6.02
N SER A 17 -25.31 -17.45 6.13
CA SER A 17 -23.92 -17.93 6.11
C SER A 17 -23.54 -18.71 7.37
N PHE A 18 -24.03 -18.27 8.53
CA PHE A 18 -23.89 -19.00 9.79
C PHE A 18 -24.65 -20.34 9.74
N ASP A 19 -25.88 -20.34 9.25
CA ASP A 19 -26.68 -21.58 9.10
C ASP A 19 -26.02 -22.56 8.13
N LYS A 20 -25.46 -22.07 7.02
CA LYS A 20 -24.71 -22.89 6.06
C LYS A 20 -23.43 -23.46 6.65
N SER A 21 -22.67 -22.66 7.41
CA SER A 21 -21.44 -23.12 8.05
C SER A 21 -21.74 -24.11 9.18
N ALA A 22 -22.76 -23.85 9.98
CA ALA A 22 -23.20 -24.74 11.06
C ALA A 22 -23.75 -26.06 10.51
N SER A 23 -24.54 -26.04 9.43
CA SER A 23 -25.02 -27.26 8.77
C SER A 23 -23.89 -28.06 8.12
N ALA A 24 -22.88 -27.39 7.54
CA ALA A 24 -21.69 -28.07 7.02
C ALA A 24 -20.90 -28.76 8.14
N VAL A 25 -20.61 -28.08 9.24
CA VAL A 25 -19.90 -28.68 10.40
C VAL A 25 -20.70 -29.84 10.98
N ARG A 26 -22.02 -29.73 11.09
CA ARG A 26 -22.89 -30.83 11.52
C ARG A 26 -22.82 -32.01 10.58
N ALA A 27 -22.94 -31.79 9.27
CA ALA A 27 -22.84 -32.87 8.28
C ALA A 27 -21.48 -33.59 8.35
N TYR A 28 -20.37 -32.85 8.51
CA TYR A 28 -19.05 -33.45 8.71
C TYR A 28 -18.93 -34.20 10.04
N THR A 29 -19.52 -33.66 11.11
CA THR A 29 -19.52 -34.31 12.43
C THR A 29 -20.33 -35.60 12.40
N ASP A 30 -21.51 -35.57 11.77
CA ASP A 30 -22.39 -36.73 11.60
C ASP A 30 -21.70 -37.82 10.76
N GLN A 31 -21.02 -37.41 9.68
CA GLN A 31 -20.25 -38.32 8.84
C GLN A 31 -19.07 -38.92 9.62
N PHE A 32 -18.32 -38.11 10.35
CA PHE A 32 -17.21 -38.57 11.18
C PHE A 32 -17.68 -39.52 12.28
N GLU A 33 -18.81 -39.21 12.94
CA GLU A 33 -19.38 -40.06 13.97
C GLU A 33 -19.75 -41.43 13.39
N LYS A 34 -20.39 -41.43 12.21
CA LYS A 34 -20.84 -42.64 11.54
C LYS A 34 -19.68 -43.49 11.03
N ASP A 35 -18.70 -42.87 10.38
CA ASP A 35 -17.63 -43.56 9.65
C ASP A 35 -16.45 -43.94 10.57
N TYR A 36 -16.18 -43.18 11.63
CA TYR A 36 -15.01 -43.39 12.49
C TYR A 36 -15.37 -43.62 13.96
N ALA A 37 -16.22 -42.77 14.55
CA ALA A 37 -16.46 -42.83 15.99
C ALA A 37 -17.22 -44.10 16.39
N ARG A 38 -18.36 -44.40 15.74
CA ARG A 38 -19.18 -45.58 16.02
C ARG A 38 -18.45 -46.91 15.87
N PRO A 39 -17.75 -47.20 14.75
CA PRO A 39 -17.05 -48.48 14.60
C PRO A 39 -15.87 -48.61 15.57
N ALA A 40 -15.16 -47.52 15.89
CA ALA A 40 -14.09 -47.53 16.88
C ALA A 40 -14.61 -47.84 18.28
N LEU A 41 -15.74 -47.21 18.68
CA LEU A 41 -16.37 -47.46 19.97
C LEU A 41 -16.89 -48.90 20.08
N HIS A 42 -17.54 -49.40 19.03
CA HIS A 42 -18.03 -50.78 19.02
C HIS A 42 -16.88 -51.78 19.10
N SER A 43 -15.81 -51.57 18.33
CA SER A 43 -14.61 -52.40 18.39
C SER A 43 -13.99 -52.37 19.78
N ALA A 44 -13.86 -51.18 20.39
CA ALA A 44 -13.33 -51.05 21.74
C ALA A 44 -14.15 -51.86 22.75
N THR A 45 -15.48 -51.77 22.72
CA THR A 45 -16.35 -52.52 23.64
C THR A 45 -16.16 -54.03 23.51
N THR A 46 -16.09 -54.56 22.28
CA THR A 46 -15.86 -55.98 22.06
C THR A 46 -14.48 -56.44 22.57
N TYR A 47 -13.43 -55.63 22.37
CA TYR A 47 -12.09 -55.93 22.91
C TYR A 47 -12.04 -55.92 24.44
N PHE A 48 -12.82 -55.07 25.11
CA PHE A 48 -12.90 -55.05 26.57
C PHE A 48 -13.56 -56.30 27.15
N GLU A 49 -14.52 -56.90 26.45
CA GLU A 49 -15.19 -58.13 26.86
C GLU A 49 -14.28 -59.35 26.73
N GLU A 50 -13.48 -59.42 25.66
CA GLU A 50 -12.63 -60.58 25.38
C GLU A 50 -11.33 -60.58 26.22
N PHE A 51 -10.71 -59.42 26.44
CA PHE A 51 -9.42 -59.31 27.16
C PHE A 51 -9.36 -58.10 28.11
N PRO A 52 -10.01 -58.17 29.30
CA PRO A 52 -10.16 -57.00 30.19
C PRO A 52 -8.84 -56.48 30.77
N ILE A 53 -7.85 -57.37 31.00
CA ILE A 53 -6.56 -57.00 31.60
C ILE A 53 -5.69 -56.20 30.60
N THR A 54 -5.59 -56.66 29.35
CA THR A 54 -4.79 -55.97 28.33
C THR A 54 -5.45 -54.68 27.88
N SER A 55 -6.78 -54.67 27.76
CA SER A 55 -7.52 -53.48 27.33
C SER A 55 -7.41 -52.32 28.34
N THR A 56 -7.53 -52.59 29.64
CA THR A 56 -7.33 -51.56 30.68
C THR A 56 -5.89 -51.03 30.72
N PHE A 57 -4.89 -51.89 30.54
CA PHE A 57 -3.49 -51.47 30.42
C PHE A 57 -3.29 -50.54 29.22
N VAL A 58 -3.78 -50.91 28.03
CA VAL A 58 -3.69 -50.09 26.81
C VAL A 58 -4.43 -48.77 26.99
N ALA A 59 -5.60 -48.74 27.60
CA ALA A 59 -6.36 -47.51 27.83
C ALA A 59 -5.63 -46.53 28.76
N VAL A 60 -5.07 -47.03 29.87
CA VAL A 60 -4.28 -46.20 30.80
C VAL A 60 -2.98 -45.74 30.14
N PHE A 61 -2.27 -46.64 29.44
CA PHE A 61 -1.07 -46.30 28.70
C PHE A 61 -1.34 -45.25 27.61
N ALA A 62 -2.40 -45.42 26.82
CA ALA A 62 -2.83 -44.46 25.81
C ALA A 62 -3.15 -43.09 26.44
N SER A 63 -3.92 -43.06 27.53
CA SER A 63 -4.27 -41.83 28.23
C SER A 63 -3.03 -41.10 28.79
N LEU A 64 -2.10 -41.84 29.41
CA LEU A 64 -0.86 -41.28 29.95
C LEU A 64 0.11 -40.85 28.85
N SER A 65 0.13 -41.54 27.71
CA SER A 65 0.96 -41.19 26.54
C SER A 65 0.38 -40.04 25.71
N PHE A 66 -0.93 -39.81 25.78
CA PHE A 66 -1.59 -38.72 25.07
C PHE A 66 -1.11 -37.35 25.55
N VAL A 67 -0.93 -37.17 26.86
CA VAL A 67 -0.45 -35.91 27.46
C VAL A 67 0.93 -35.49 26.91
N PRO A 68 1.98 -36.33 26.95
CA PRO A 68 3.29 -35.96 26.40
C PRO A 68 3.26 -35.76 24.88
N VAL A 69 2.44 -36.52 24.13
CA VAL A 69 2.32 -36.33 22.66
C VAL A 69 1.66 -35.00 22.33
N VAL A 70 0.54 -34.67 22.96
CA VAL A 70 -0.15 -33.39 22.72
C VAL A 70 0.68 -32.21 23.16
N THR A 71 1.32 -32.29 24.34
CA THR A 71 2.22 -31.21 24.79
C THR A 71 3.38 -31.03 23.82
N PHE A 72 4.01 -32.11 23.36
CA PHE A 72 5.05 -32.03 22.32
C PHE A 72 4.57 -31.36 21.04
N LEU A 73 3.38 -31.72 20.54
CA LEU A 73 2.80 -31.09 19.35
C LEU A 73 2.54 -29.60 19.53
N VAL A 74 1.97 -29.21 20.67
CA VAL A 74 1.69 -27.79 20.99
C VAL A 74 3.00 -27.01 21.11
N PHE A 75 3.99 -27.53 21.84
CA PHE A 75 5.29 -26.87 21.99
C PHE A 75 6.04 -26.78 20.67
N SER A 76 6.03 -27.83 19.85
CA SER A 76 6.65 -27.85 18.52
C SER A 76 6.02 -26.79 17.62
N LEU A 77 4.69 -26.74 17.56
CA LEU A 77 3.96 -25.75 16.78
C LEU A 77 4.20 -24.32 17.29
N PHE A 78 4.20 -24.12 18.61
CA PHE A 78 4.51 -22.84 19.23
C PHE A 78 5.94 -22.38 18.91
N PHE A 79 6.90 -23.31 18.95
CA PHE A 79 8.30 -23.02 18.64
C PHE A 79 8.49 -22.62 17.17
N VAL A 80 7.89 -23.35 16.23
CA VAL A 80 7.90 -23.00 14.80
C VAL A 80 7.27 -21.63 14.57
N LEU A 81 6.11 -21.36 15.19
CA LEU A 81 5.43 -20.06 15.08
C LEU A 81 6.26 -18.93 15.68
N SER A 82 6.90 -19.16 16.83
CA SER A 82 7.79 -18.19 17.47
C SER A 82 8.98 -17.85 16.57
N ILE A 83 9.65 -18.86 15.98
CA ILE A 83 10.74 -18.65 15.02
C ILE A 83 10.24 -17.85 13.82
N ALA A 84 9.06 -18.17 13.27
CA ALA A 84 8.50 -17.45 12.14
C ALA A 84 8.26 -15.96 12.45
N VAL A 85 7.69 -15.66 13.63
CA VAL A 85 7.46 -14.28 14.09
C VAL A 85 8.78 -13.53 14.29
N VAL A 86 9.78 -14.17 14.90
CA VAL A 86 11.12 -13.58 15.09
C VAL A 86 11.81 -13.32 13.75
N ALA A 87 11.75 -14.28 12.82
CA ALA A 87 12.30 -14.12 11.47
C ALA A 87 11.62 -12.96 10.72
N LEU A 88 10.29 -12.90 10.75
CA LEU A 88 9.53 -11.86 10.05
C LEU A 88 9.74 -10.47 10.67
N SER A 89 9.75 -10.37 12.00
CA SER A 89 10.05 -9.10 12.69
C SER A 89 11.48 -8.62 12.42
N SER A 90 12.48 -9.50 12.47
CA SER A 90 13.87 -9.15 12.16
C SER A 90 14.05 -8.71 10.70
N ALA A 91 13.40 -9.37 9.75
CA ALA A 91 13.41 -8.99 8.34
C ALA A 91 12.80 -7.59 8.11
N LEU A 92 11.69 -7.28 8.79
CA LEU A 92 11.06 -5.95 8.72
C LEU A 92 11.94 -4.87 9.34
N LEU A 93 12.56 -5.13 10.48
CA LEU A 93 13.49 -4.19 11.11
C LEU A 93 14.71 -3.91 10.23
N LEU A 94 15.31 -4.96 9.64
CA LEU A 94 16.44 -4.81 8.73
C LEU A 94 16.05 -3.99 7.50
N THR A 95 14.92 -4.33 6.86
CA THR A 95 14.42 -3.63 5.68
C THR A 95 14.12 -2.16 5.99
N SER A 96 13.43 -1.88 7.10
CA SER A 96 13.13 -0.53 7.56
C SER A 96 14.40 0.29 7.81
N THR A 97 15.40 -0.31 8.48
CA THR A 97 16.69 0.35 8.75
C THR A 97 17.42 0.71 7.45
N VAL A 98 17.46 -0.21 6.49
CA VAL A 98 18.07 0.02 5.17
C VAL A 98 17.36 1.14 4.42
N VAL A 99 16.02 1.14 4.40
CA VAL A 99 15.24 2.20 3.75
C VAL A 99 15.48 3.56 4.40
N LEU A 100 15.47 3.65 5.74
CA LEU A 100 15.77 4.89 6.46
C LEU A 100 17.20 5.40 6.22
N PHE A 101 18.16 4.47 6.12
CA PHE A 101 19.53 4.80 5.78
C PHE A 101 19.64 5.41 4.37
N PHE A 102 19.02 4.79 3.36
CA PHE A 102 18.98 5.34 2.00
C PHE A 102 18.25 6.69 1.93
N LEU A 103 17.14 6.83 2.65
CA LEU A 103 16.41 8.10 2.75
C LEU A 103 17.27 9.21 3.35
N SER A 104 18.07 8.89 4.37
CA SER A 104 19.00 9.83 5.00
C SER A 104 20.09 10.28 4.04
N ILE A 105 20.68 9.35 3.27
CA ILE A 105 21.66 9.66 2.21
C ILE A 105 21.03 10.55 1.14
N LEU A 106 19.80 10.24 0.70
CA LEU A 106 19.09 11.03 -0.30
C LEU A 106 18.84 12.46 0.20
N LEU A 107 18.39 12.60 1.44
CA LEU A 107 18.12 13.91 2.05
C LEU A 107 19.41 14.71 2.23
N LEU A 108 20.51 14.06 2.62
CA LEU A 108 21.83 14.68 2.68
C LEU A 108 22.30 15.14 1.28
N SER A 109 22.15 14.30 0.26
CA SER A 109 22.49 14.63 -1.12
C SER A 109 21.65 15.82 -1.63
N LEU A 110 20.34 15.83 -1.37
CA LEU A 110 19.48 16.96 -1.71
C LEU A 110 19.93 18.24 -1.00
N CYS A 111 20.28 18.15 0.28
CA CYS A 111 20.79 19.29 1.05
C CYS A 111 22.08 19.84 0.40
N VAL A 112 23.05 18.98 0.08
CA VAL A 112 24.31 19.38 -0.58
C VAL A 112 24.04 20.02 -1.94
N THR A 113 23.20 19.40 -2.78
CA THR A 113 22.86 19.95 -4.11
C THR A 113 22.12 21.28 -4.01
N PHE A 114 21.24 21.44 -3.02
CA PHE A 114 20.54 22.69 -2.74
C PHE A 114 21.51 23.80 -2.32
N PHE A 115 22.45 23.52 -1.41
CA PHE A 115 23.50 24.47 -1.04
C PHE A 115 24.38 24.86 -2.22
N PHE A 116 24.79 23.87 -3.02
CA PHE A 116 25.61 24.12 -4.20
C PHE A 116 24.90 24.99 -5.24
N ALA A 117 23.63 24.69 -5.52
CA ALA A 117 22.77 25.52 -6.37
C ALA A 117 22.61 26.93 -5.80
N GLY A 118 22.43 27.07 -4.49
CA GLY A 118 22.39 28.35 -3.77
C GLY A 118 23.69 29.15 -3.96
N CYS A 119 24.85 28.52 -3.76
CA CYS A 119 26.15 29.17 -3.97
C CYS A 119 26.34 29.62 -5.42
N ILE A 120 26.05 28.75 -6.40
CA ILE A 120 26.17 29.09 -7.83
C ILE A 120 25.26 30.26 -8.19
N THR A 121 23.99 30.24 -7.75
CA THR A 121 23.04 31.31 -8.04
C THR A 121 23.47 32.63 -7.41
N LEU A 122 23.99 32.62 -6.18
CA LEU A 122 24.55 33.81 -5.53
C LEU A 122 25.80 34.33 -6.25
N THR A 123 26.71 33.44 -6.69
CA THR A 123 27.89 33.83 -7.46
C THR A 123 27.51 34.45 -8.80
N LEU A 124 26.63 33.81 -9.56
CA LEU A 124 26.13 34.34 -10.84
C LEU A 124 25.42 35.68 -10.66
N LEU A 125 24.59 35.80 -9.61
CA LEU A 125 23.91 37.05 -9.28
C LEU A 125 24.92 38.15 -8.92
N SER A 126 25.93 37.83 -8.10
CA SER A 126 27.01 38.74 -7.73
C SER A 126 27.80 39.19 -8.96
N THR A 127 28.26 38.25 -9.79
CA THR A 127 28.98 38.54 -11.04
C THR A 127 28.15 39.39 -11.98
N TYR A 128 26.86 39.08 -12.15
CA TYR A 128 25.94 39.86 -12.98
C TYR A 128 25.79 41.30 -12.47
N VAL A 129 25.57 41.47 -11.16
CA VAL A 129 25.46 42.78 -10.52
C VAL A 129 26.75 43.58 -10.69
N THR A 130 27.90 42.97 -10.43
CA THR A 130 29.22 43.61 -10.59
C THR A 130 29.48 43.98 -12.04
N TYR A 131 29.21 43.09 -12.99
CA TYR A 131 29.37 43.34 -14.42
C TYR A 131 28.49 44.50 -14.89
N ARG A 132 27.21 44.52 -14.50
CA ARG A 132 26.28 45.60 -14.84
C ARG A 132 26.71 46.93 -14.22
N LEU A 133 27.16 46.91 -12.97
CA LEU A 133 27.66 48.11 -12.29
C LEU A 133 28.92 48.64 -12.96
N LEU A 134 29.84 47.76 -13.39
CA LEU A 134 31.06 48.13 -14.11
C LEU A 134 30.74 48.82 -15.44
N ILE A 135 29.76 48.32 -16.20
CA ILE A 135 29.28 48.96 -17.43
C ILE A 135 28.72 50.36 -17.13
N LEU A 136 27.83 50.50 -16.14
CA LEU A 136 27.24 51.80 -15.79
C LEU A 136 28.26 52.81 -15.30
N VAL A 137 29.22 52.38 -14.47
CA VAL A 137 30.31 53.25 -13.98
C VAL A 137 31.22 53.70 -15.11
N ARG A 138 31.45 52.85 -16.12
CA ARG A 138 32.22 53.25 -17.32
C ARG A 138 31.47 54.22 -18.23
N ALA A 139 30.15 54.14 -18.31
CA ALA A 139 29.34 55.02 -19.15
C ALA A 139 29.12 56.41 -18.50
N ASP A 140 28.69 56.44 -17.23
CA ASP A 140 28.17 57.66 -16.58
C ASP A 140 28.99 58.10 -15.35
N GLY A 141 30.12 57.44 -15.07
CA GLY A 141 30.98 57.78 -13.93
C GLY A 141 30.29 57.60 -12.56
N ARG A 142 30.33 58.64 -11.71
CA ARG A 142 29.79 58.57 -10.34
C ARG A 142 28.26 58.63 -10.27
N GLU A 143 27.59 59.24 -11.24
CA GLU A 143 26.11 59.30 -11.28
C GLU A 143 25.47 57.95 -11.65
N GLY A 144 26.21 57.08 -12.34
CA GLY A 144 25.73 55.73 -12.66
C GLY A 144 25.41 54.88 -11.42
N VAL A 145 26.14 55.08 -10.31
CA VAL A 145 25.97 54.29 -9.08
C VAL A 145 24.67 54.64 -8.35
N SER A 146 24.34 55.93 -8.22
CA SER A 146 23.11 56.37 -7.56
C SER A 146 21.86 55.99 -8.36
N THR A 147 21.94 56.10 -9.69
CA THR A 147 20.87 55.71 -10.60
C THR A 147 20.62 54.20 -10.54
N TRP A 148 21.68 53.38 -10.56
CA TRP A 148 21.59 51.93 -10.39
C TRP A 148 21.00 51.52 -9.03
N ALA A 149 21.41 52.18 -7.94
CA ALA A 149 20.90 51.88 -6.60
C ALA A 149 19.41 52.22 -6.48
N ALA A 150 18.97 53.35 -7.05
CA ALA A 150 17.56 53.74 -7.09
C ALA A 150 16.73 52.74 -7.92
N GLU A 151 17.24 52.29 -9.07
CA GLU A 151 16.59 51.29 -9.92
C GLU A 151 16.53 49.90 -9.25
N THR A 152 17.60 49.47 -8.59
CA THR A 152 17.65 48.17 -7.90
C THR A 152 16.72 48.14 -6.69
N LYS A 153 16.69 49.24 -5.93
CA LYS A 153 15.78 49.41 -4.79
C LYS A 153 14.31 49.40 -5.23
N SER A 154 13.96 50.06 -6.35
CA SER A 154 12.58 50.06 -6.83
C SER A 154 12.13 48.68 -7.32
N ARG A 155 13.02 47.90 -7.96
CA ARG A 155 12.76 46.51 -8.37
C ARG A 155 12.60 45.54 -7.20
N PHE A 156 13.39 45.68 -6.14
CA PHE A 156 13.30 44.80 -4.95
C PHE A 156 12.19 45.19 -3.97
N ALA A 157 11.84 46.46 -3.86
CA ALA A 157 10.83 46.92 -2.89
C ALA A 157 9.37 46.68 -3.32
N TYR A 158 9.08 46.56 -4.61
CA TYR A 158 7.70 46.41 -5.13
C TYR A 158 7.43 45.15 -5.99
N PRO A 159 7.89 43.94 -5.63
CA PRO A 159 7.58 42.75 -6.44
C PRO A 159 6.09 42.36 -6.40
N ARG A 160 5.32 42.83 -5.42
CA ARG A 160 3.97 42.30 -5.14
C ARG A 160 2.81 43.02 -5.84
N GLN A 161 3.00 44.23 -6.36
CA GLN A 161 1.85 45.07 -6.75
C GLN A 161 1.41 44.89 -8.21
N ARG A 162 2.23 44.28 -9.08
CA ARG A 162 1.90 44.10 -10.50
C ARG A 162 0.91 42.95 -10.75
N ARG A 163 1.05 41.82 -10.05
CA ARG A 163 0.15 40.65 -10.23
C ARG A 163 -1.30 40.89 -9.80
N ARG A 164 -1.55 41.83 -8.87
CA ARG A 164 -2.93 42.12 -8.41
C ARG A 164 -3.72 43.00 -9.39
N LYS A 165 -3.05 43.79 -10.23
CA LYS A 165 -3.72 44.66 -11.21
C LYS A 165 -4.12 43.93 -12.49
N GLU A 166 -3.44 42.85 -12.86
CA GLU A 166 -3.85 42.02 -14.00
C GLU A 166 -5.10 41.20 -13.68
N VAL A 167 -5.18 40.56 -12.50
CA VAL A 167 -6.39 39.81 -12.09
C VAL A 167 -7.62 40.73 -11.90
N LEU A 168 -7.42 41.97 -11.41
CA LEU A 168 -8.53 42.91 -11.27
C LEU A 168 -8.97 43.52 -12.62
N ARG A 169 -8.08 43.52 -13.62
CA ARG A 169 -8.39 44.03 -14.97
C ARG A 169 -9.08 42.96 -15.81
N GLU A 170 -8.72 41.69 -15.66
CA GLU A 170 -9.49 40.57 -16.24
C GLU A 170 -10.90 40.42 -15.63
N ALA A 171 -11.07 40.70 -14.34
CA ALA A 171 -12.39 40.70 -13.71
C ALA A 171 -13.29 41.89 -14.12
N SER A 172 -12.72 42.92 -14.75
CA SER A 172 -13.45 44.12 -15.17
C SER A 172 -13.78 44.16 -16.67
N ASP A 173 -13.14 43.30 -17.48
CA ASP A 173 -13.40 43.18 -18.93
C ASP A 173 -14.32 42.01 -19.29
N GLY A 174 -14.72 41.19 -18.30
CA GLY A 174 -15.61 40.05 -18.50
C GLY A 174 -17.11 40.37 -18.54
N SER A 175 -17.51 41.63 -18.73
CA SER A 175 -18.92 42.05 -18.66
C SER A 175 -19.59 42.36 -20.01
N ASP A 176 -18.94 42.10 -21.14
CA ASP A 176 -19.64 42.25 -22.43
C ASP A 176 -18.99 41.42 -23.55
N SER A 177 -19.42 40.16 -23.68
CA SER A 177 -19.30 39.40 -24.93
C SER A 177 -20.04 38.07 -24.77
N ALA A 178 -21.37 38.15 -24.87
CA ALA A 178 -22.18 37.01 -25.26
C ALA A 178 -21.81 36.65 -26.71
N VAL A 179 -20.85 35.74 -26.90
CA VAL A 179 -20.66 35.04 -28.17
C VAL A 179 -21.08 33.60 -27.96
N VAL A 180 -22.27 33.33 -28.47
CA VAL A 180 -22.80 32.00 -28.76
C VAL A 180 -21.79 31.30 -29.67
N VAL A 181 -21.06 30.31 -29.14
CA VAL A 181 -20.37 29.34 -29.98
C VAL A 181 -21.20 28.07 -29.98
N GLU A 182 -21.77 27.87 -31.17
CA GLU A 182 -22.47 26.69 -31.64
C GLU A 182 -21.67 25.42 -31.31
N SER A 183 -22.37 24.45 -30.73
CA SER A 183 -21.90 23.10 -30.47
C SER A 183 -21.88 22.31 -31.78
N ASP A 184 -20.71 21.85 -32.20
CA ASP A 184 -20.62 20.72 -33.14
C ASP A 184 -20.17 19.45 -32.38
N PRO A 185 -21.03 18.42 -32.32
CA PRO A 185 -20.70 17.09 -31.85
C PRO A 185 -20.41 16.18 -33.05
N GLU A 186 -19.15 15.86 -33.31
CA GLU A 186 -18.81 14.64 -34.06
C GLU A 186 -17.59 13.95 -33.44
N THR A 187 -17.79 12.82 -32.76
CA THR A 187 -17.80 11.45 -33.33
C THR A 187 -16.45 11.21 -34.04
N THR A 188 -15.59 10.29 -33.59
CA THR A 188 -15.68 8.89 -34.03
C THR A 188 -14.45 8.09 -33.57
N LYS A 189 -14.71 6.91 -32.98
CA LYS A 189 -13.93 5.65 -32.91
C LYS A 189 -12.53 5.67 -32.28
N ALA A 190 -12.27 5.00 -31.15
CA ALA A 190 -12.35 3.54 -30.88
C ALA A 190 -11.45 2.70 -31.79
N GLU A 191 -10.33 2.19 -31.25
CA GLU A 191 -10.17 0.74 -31.00
C GLU A 191 -8.99 0.46 -30.04
N PRO A 192 -9.12 -0.51 -29.11
CA PRO A 192 -8.10 -0.88 -28.12
C PRO A 192 -7.31 -2.13 -28.55
N GLU A 193 -5.98 -2.09 -28.45
CA GLU A 193 -5.18 -3.33 -28.51
C GLU A 193 -5.03 -3.95 -27.13
N THR A 194 -5.84 -4.98 -26.89
CA THR A 194 -5.69 -5.96 -25.82
C THR A 194 -4.59 -6.94 -26.21
N PHE A 195 -3.43 -6.86 -25.54
CA PHE A 195 -2.36 -7.85 -25.64
C PHE A 195 -2.65 -8.99 -24.65
N ASP A 196 -3.17 -10.09 -25.20
CA ASP A 196 -3.46 -11.33 -24.50
C ASP A 196 -2.22 -12.24 -24.58
N SER A 197 -1.66 -12.65 -23.43
CA SER A 197 -0.56 -13.61 -23.36
C SER A 197 -0.93 -14.76 -22.44
N ASP A 198 -1.77 -15.62 -22.99
CA ASP A 198 -2.10 -16.94 -22.49
C ASP A 198 -0.90 -17.88 -22.73
N VAL A 199 -0.07 -18.05 -21.70
CA VAL A 199 1.00 -19.06 -21.67
C VAL A 199 0.45 -20.30 -20.96
N THR A 200 -0.20 -21.16 -21.76
CA THR A 200 -0.57 -22.51 -21.39
C THR A 200 0.68 -23.41 -21.39
N ILE A 201 1.20 -23.75 -20.20
CA ILE A 201 2.22 -24.79 -20.03
C ILE A 201 1.51 -26.15 -19.92
N LYS A 202 1.67 -26.95 -20.96
CA LYS A 202 1.25 -28.36 -21.04
C LYS A 202 2.29 -29.25 -20.34
N PRO A 203 1.95 -30.05 -19.32
CA PRO A 203 2.86 -31.06 -18.80
C PRO A 203 2.93 -32.26 -19.73
N GLU A 204 4.15 -32.59 -20.14
CA GLU A 204 4.53 -33.75 -20.92
C GLU A 204 4.34 -35.04 -20.10
N VAL A 205 3.57 -35.95 -20.68
CA VAL A 205 3.37 -37.34 -20.25
C VAL A 205 4.42 -38.22 -20.96
N GLN A 206 4.62 -39.43 -20.41
CA GLN A 206 5.32 -40.61 -20.97
C GLN A 206 6.81 -40.74 -20.59
N GLY A 207 7.32 -41.82 -20.03
CA GLY A 207 6.83 -43.18 -19.76
C GLY A 207 8.01 -44.01 -19.20
N PRO A 208 8.16 -45.30 -19.54
CA PRO A 208 7.67 -46.47 -18.79
C PRO A 208 8.80 -47.35 -18.20
N GLU A 209 8.47 -48.15 -17.19
CA GLU A 209 8.69 -49.61 -17.03
C GLU A 209 8.43 -50.07 -15.59
#